data_AF-A0A958C1P5-F1
#
_entry.id   AF-A0A958C1P5-F1
#
_cell.length_a   1.000
_cell.length_b   1.000
_cell.length_c   1.000
_cell.angle_alpha   90.00
_cell.angle_beta   90.00
_cell.angle_gamma   90.00
#
_symmetry.space_group_name_H-M   'P 1'
#
loop_
_entity.id
_entity.type
_entity.pdbx_description
1 polymer ?
#
loop_
_entity_poly.entity_id
_entity_poly.type
_entity_poly.pdbx_seq_one_letter_code
_entity_poly.pdbx_strand_id
1 'polypeptide(L)'
;SPVQATCGRFDNWTCSTDAFVVKLPPAGDDLLFSTYLGGSAANGGSGTDIGRAIAVDSSGTIFVGGETFAGDFPVVNAFQNQKRGQNNFSDGFVARLDRQGAGYRLAYS
;
A
#
# COMPACT_ATOMS: atom_id res chain seq x y z
N SER A 1 12.35 6.78 -6.59
CA SER A 1 11.07 7.46 -6.82
C SER A 1 10.03 6.88 -5.90
N PRO A 2 9.10 7.69 -5.33
CA PRO A 2 8.02 7.18 -4.49
C PRO A 2 7.20 6.13 -5.25
N VAL A 3 6.78 5.05 -4.57
CA VAL A 3 6.05 3.93 -5.17
C VAL A 3 4.65 4.37 -5.64
N GLN A 4 4.02 5.26 -4.89
CA GLN A 4 2.78 5.94 -5.24
C GLN A 4 2.87 7.37 -4.67
N ALA A 5 3.02 8.35 -5.55
CA ALA A 5 3.20 9.76 -5.17
C ALA A 5 1.87 10.47 -4.83
N THR A 6 0.76 9.89 -5.25
CA THR A 6 -0.60 10.41 -5.07
C THR A 6 -1.49 9.27 -4.63
N CYS A 7 -2.32 9.46 -3.63
CA CYS A 7 -3.28 8.43 -3.25
C CYS A 7 -4.19 8.02 -4.41
N GLY A 8 -4.83 6.86 -4.30
CA GLY A 8 -5.79 6.35 -5.27
C GLY A 8 -6.88 7.40 -5.53
N ARG A 9 -6.90 7.96 -6.75
CA ARG A 9 -7.78 9.09 -7.08
C ARG A 9 -9.06 8.54 -7.73
N PHE A 10 -10.22 8.76 -7.09
CA PHE A 10 -11.54 8.36 -7.63
C PHE A 10 -12.21 9.39 -8.51
N ASP A 11 -11.90 10.67 -8.34
CA ASP A 11 -12.40 11.81 -9.10
C ASP A 11 -11.80 13.11 -8.52
N ASN A 12 -12.53 14.22 -8.63
CA ASN A 12 -12.10 15.55 -8.23
C ASN A 12 -12.20 15.84 -6.72
N TRP A 13 -12.72 14.96 -5.85
CA TRP A 13 -12.96 15.35 -4.44
C TRP A 13 -12.73 14.33 -3.32
N THR A 14 -12.48 13.04 -3.55
CA THR A 14 -12.06 12.17 -2.42
C THR A 14 -11.03 11.14 -2.82
N CYS A 15 -9.84 11.31 -2.25
CA CYS A 15 -8.90 10.23 -1.98
C CYS A 15 -9.59 9.18 -1.11
N SER A 16 -9.68 7.92 -1.55
CA SER A 16 -9.99 6.86 -0.59
C SER A 16 -8.81 6.73 0.38
N THR A 17 -9.05 6.26 1.61
CA THR A 17 -7.98 6.18 2.61
C THR A 17 -6.97 5.13 2.19
N ASP A 18 -5.76 5.53 1.79
CA ASP A 18 -4.67 4.61 1.49
C ASP A 18 -3.82 4.36 2.75
N ALA A 19 -3.23 3.17 2.85
CA ALA A 19 -2.13 2.96 3.78
C ALA A 19 -0.93 3.79 3.30
N PHE A 20 -0.06 4.22 4.22
CA PHE A 20 1.16 4.93 3.86
C PHE A 20 2.36 4.40 4.63
N VAL A 21 3.54 4.55 4.03
CA VAL A 21 4.82 4.23 4.65
C VAL A 21 5.69 5.48 4.56
N VAL A 22 6.26 5.89 5.68
CA VAL A 22 7.24 6.97 5.76
C VAL A 22 8.54 6.46 6.36
N LYS A 23 9.65 7.01 5.86
CA LYS A 23 10.98 6.83 6.43
C LYS A 23 11.51 8.20 6.83
N LEU A 24 11.85 8.33 8.10
CA LEU A 24 12.45 9.52 8.68
C LEU A 24 13.92 9.24 9.02
N PRO A 25 14.80 10.25 9.07
CA PRO A 25 16.09 10.10 9.69
C PRO A 25 15.91 9.90 11.21
N PRO A 26 16.94 9.43 11.94
CA PRO A 26 16.86 9.30 13.40
C PRO A 26 16.51 10.60 14.13
N ALA A 27 16.87 11.75 13.55
CA ALA A 27 16.54 13.07 14.08
C ALA A 27 15.06 13.46 13.88
N GLY A 28 14.34 12.80 12.96
CA GLY A 28 12.92 13.05 12.70
C GLY A 28 12.61 14.40 12.04
N ASP A 29 13.63 15.09 11.53
CA ASP A 29 13.57 16.47 11.00
C ASP A 29 13.54 16.55 9.47
N ASP A 30 13.52 15.39 8.78
CA ASP A 30 13.44 15.30 7.33
C ASP A 30 12.57 14.11 6.89
N LEU A 31 12.15 14.09 5.63
CA LEU A 31 11.45 12.99 5.00
C LEU A 31 12.35 12.30 3.98
N LEU A 32 12.94 11.16 4.38
CA LEU A 32 13.84 10.39 3.50
C LEU A 32 13.06 9.65 2.41
N PHE A 33 11.84 9.21 2.72
CA PHE A 33 10.97 8.50 1.80
C PHE A 33 9.53 8.53 2.27
N SER A 34 8.59 8.60 1.33
CA SER A 34 7.18 8.31 1.58
C SER A 34 6.55 7.61 0.38
N THR A 35 5.57 6.76 0.64
CA THR A 35 4.67 6.25 -0.39
C THR A 35 3.29 5.96 0.18
N TYR A 36 2.30 5.98 -0.69
CA TYR A 36 1.02 5.32 -0.44
C TYR A 36 1.07 3.84 -0.86
N LEU A 37 0.20 3.06 -0.24
CA LEU A 37 -0.11 1.67 -0.53
C LEU A 37 -1.62 1.57 -0.58
N GLY A 38 -2.17 1.84 -1.77
CA GLY A 38 -3.60 1.75 -1.96
C GLY A 38 -3.97 1.75 -3.42
N GLY A 39 -5.17 1.25 -3.66
CA GLY A 39 -5.80 1.29 -4.95
C GLY A 39 -6.99 2.20 -4.89
N SER A 40 -8.02 1.78 -5.58
CA SER A 40 -8.99 2.68 -6.12
C SER A 40 -10.41 2.16 -5.86
N ALA A 41 -11.32 3.07 -5.47
CA ALA A 41 -12.72 2.80 -5.19
C ALA A 41 -13.50 2.52 -6.49
N ALA A 42 -13.32 1.33 -7.06
CA ALA A 42 -14.03 0.95 -8.29
C ALA A 42 -15.53 0.69 -8.02
N ASN A 43 -16.38 1.16 -8.94
CA ASN A 43 -17.81 0.80 -9.04
C ASN A 43 -18.67 1.07 -7.78
N GLY A 44 -18.40 2.16 -7.05
CA GLY A 44 -19.14 2.50 -5.82
C GLY A 44 -18.80 1.61 -4.62
N GLY A 45 -17.76 0.76 -4.74
CA GLY A 45 -17.14 0.08 -3.62
C GLY A 45 -16.21 0.99 -2.82
N SER A 46 -15.70 0.50 -1.69
CA SER A 46 -14.69 1.22 -0.90
C SER A 46 -13.29 1.03 -1.52
N GLY A 47 -12.55 2.12 -1.72
CA GLY A 47 -11.10 2.09 -2.02
C GLY A 47 -10.23 2.21 -0.77
N THR A 48 -10.81 1.95 0.41
CA THR A 48 -10.05 2.04 1.67
C THR A 48 -9.00 0.95 1.72
N ASP A 49 -7.79 1.29 2.16
CA ASP A 49 -6.67 0.39 2.35
C ASP A 49 -6.04 0.69 3.71
N ILE A 50 -5.89 -0.34 4.54
CA ILE A 50 -5.52 -0.21 5.94
C ILE A 50 -4.20 -0.93 6.20
N GLY A 51 -3.19 -0.17 6.63
CA GLY A 51 -1.95 -0.73 7.18
C GLY A 51 -2.17 -1.20 8.62
N ARG A 52 -1.97 -2.50 8.88
CA ARG A 52 -2.17 -3.13 10.20
C ARG A 52 -0.85 -3.44 10.90
N ALA A 53 0.21 -3.71 10.15
CA ALA A 53 1.50 -4.11 10.69
C ALA A 53 2.63 -3.63 9.79
N ILE A 54 3.80 -3.38 10.39
CA ILE A 54 5.04 -3.13 9.67
C ILE A 54 6.19 -3.82 10.39
N ALA A 55 7.08 -4.45 9.63
CA ALA A 55 8.31 -5.05 10.12
C ALA A 55 9.46 -4.75 9.15
N VAL A 56 10.68 -4.70 9.67
CA VAL A 56 11.90 -4.48 8.88
C VAL A 56 12.90 -5.56 9.24
N ASP A 57 13.46 -6.23 8.23
CA ASP A 57 14.48 -7.27 8.46
C ASP A 57 15.90 -6.67 8.65
N SER A 58 16.89 -7.52 8.98
CA SER A 58 18.29 -7.10 9.12
C SER A 58 18.89 -6.57 7.82
N SER A 59 18.27 -6.92 6.69
CA SER A 59 18.59 -6.41 5.38
C SER A 59 17.78 -5.15 5.03
N GLY A 60 17.15 -4.48 5.99
CA GLY A 60 16.37 -3.26 5.81
C GLY A 60 15.18 -3.38 4.84
N THR A 61 14.80 -4.59 4.45
CA THR A 61 13.60 -4.84 3.64
C THR A 61 12.39 -4.61 4.53
N ILE A 62 11.43 -3.83 4.02
CA ILE A 62 10.24 -3.45 4.76
C ILE A 62 9.10 -4.38 4.34
N PHE A 63 8.37 -4.91 5.32
CA PHE A 63 7.16 -5.70 5.11
C PHE A 63 5.98 -4.97 5.77
N VAL A 64 4.93 -4.70 5.01
CA VAL A 64 3.70 -4.07 5.51
C VAL A 64 2.55 -5.06 5.38
N GLY A 65 1.89 -5.37 6.49
CA GLY A 65 0.68 -6.19 6.51
C GLY A 65 -0.56 -5.31 6.60
N GLY A 66 -1.63 -5.66 5.91
CA GLY A 66 -2.84 -4.85 5.89
C GLY A 66 -4.04 -5.50 5.23
N GLU A 67 -5.03 -4.67 4.94
CA GLU A 67 -6.27 -5.02 4.27
C GLU A 67 -6.52 -4.06 3.12
N THR A 68 -6.97 -4.57 1.97
CA THR A 68 -7.36 -3.76 0.83
C THR A 68 -8.81 -3.99 0.44
N PHE A 69 -9.56 -2.89 0.28
CA PHE A 69 -10.90 -2.93 -0.29
C PHE A 69 -10.88 -2.65 -1.80
N ALA A 70 -9.78 -2.08 -2.30
CA ALA A 70 -9.58 -1.71 -3.69
C ALA A 70 -9.47 -2.91 -4.64
N GLY A 71 -10.20 -2.86 -5.76
CA GLY A 71 -10.16 -3.90 -6.80
C GLY A 71 -8.91 -3.87 -7.67
N ASP A 72 -8.25 -2.72 -7.74
CA ASP A 72 -7.05 -2.43 -8.52
C ASP A 72 -5.88 -2.03 -7.61
N PHE A 73 -5.87 -2.57 -6.39
CA PHE A 73 -4.74 -2.46 -5.50
C PHE A 73 -3.44 -2.79 -6.26
N PRO A 74 -2.36 -1.98 -6.14
CA PRO A 74 -1.13 -2.21 -6.89
C PRO A 74 -0.61 -3.63 -6.67
N VAL A 75 -0.18 -4.33 -7.72
CA VAL A 75 0.40 -5.68 -7.62
C VAL A 75 1.59 -5.83 -8.56
N VAL A 76 2.69 -6.42 -8.07
CA VAL A 76 3.83 -6.84 -8.90
C VAL A 76 4.26 -8.23 -8.45
N ASN A 77 4.15 -9.20 -9.36
CA ASN A 77 4.50 -10.61 -9.15
C ASN A 77 3.78 -11.25 -7.93
N ALA A 78 2.52 -10.89 -7.70
CA ALA A 78 1.73 -11.41 -6.58
C ALA A 78 1.23 -12.85 -6.84
N PHE A 79 1.11 -13.69 -5.80
CA PHE A 79 0.47 -15.00 -5.93
C PHE A 79 -1.03 -14.87 -6.17
N GLN A 80 -1.69 -13.96 -5.46
CA GLN A 80 -3.03 -13.47 -5.79
C GLN A 80 -2.94 -12.06 -6.39
N ASN A 81 -3.25 -11.94 -7.69
CA ASN A 81 -3.12 -10.69 -8.46
C ASN A 81 -4.44 -9.94 -8.67
N GLN A 82 -5.53 -10.41 -8.06
CA GLN A 82 -6.85 -9.79 -8.14
C GLN A 82 -7.56 -9.94 -6.80
N LYS A 83 -8.30 -8.91 -6.40
CA LYS A 83 -9.15 -8.96 -5.21
C LYS A 83 -10.25 -10.02 -5.38
N ARG A 84 -10.42 -10.87 -4.36
CA ARG A 84 -11.43 -11.94 -4.30
C ARG A 84 -12.57 -11.61 -3.32
N GLY A 85 -12.32 -10.79 -2.30
CA GLY A 85 -13.34 -10.23 -1.44
C GLY A 85 -14.39 -9.47 -2.27
N GLN A 86 -15.64 -9.93 -2.22
CA GLN A 86 -16.74 -9.29 -2.93
C GLN A 86 -17.27 -8.09 -2.13
N ASN A 87 -17.93 -7.13 -2.78
CA ASN A 87 -18.59 -5.99 -2.12
C ASN A 87 -17.65 -5.25 -1.14
N ASN A 88 -18.17 -4.84 0.02
CA ASN A 88 -17.48 -4.16 1.12
C ASN A 88 -16.63 -5.11 1.99
N PHE A 89 -16.12 -6.22 1.44
CA PHE A 89 -15.16 -7.08 2.14
C PHE A 89 -13.75 -6.84 1.60
N SER A 90 -12.78 -6.79 2.49
CA SER A 90 -11.36 -6.64 2.17
C SER A 90 -10.69 -7.97 1.84
N ASP A 91 -9.56 -7.90 1.13
CA ASP A 91 -8.56 -8.96 1.11
C ASP A 91 -7.38 -8.59 2.01
N GLY A 92 -6.77 -9.61 2.63
CA GLY A 92 -5.53 -9.44 3.37
C GLY A 92 -4.34 -9.22 2.43
N PHE A 93 -3.36 -8.44 2.87
CA PHE A 93 -2.24 -8.04 2.05
C PHE A 93 -0.92 -8.07 2.85
N VAL A 94 0.18 -8.55 2.25
CA VAL A 94 1.57 -8.31 2.65
C VAL A 94 2.38 -7.66 1.52
N ALA A 95 2.81 -6.43 1.75
CA ALA A 95 3.62 -5.64 0.83
C ALA A 95 5.11 -5.68 1.20
N ARG A 96 5.99 -5.96 0.24
CA ARG A 96 7.44 -5.83 0.43
C ARG A 96 7.98 -4.61 -0.28
N LEU A 97 8.72 -3.77 0.43
CA LEU A 97 9.43 -2.60 -0.09
C LEU A 97 10.94 -2.75 0.16
N ASP A 98 11.77 -2.29 -0.77
CA ASP A 98 13.22 -2.22 -0.56
C ASP A 98 13.62 -1.17 0.51
N ARG A 99 14.92 -1.14 0.87
CA ARG A 99 15.46 -0.23 1.91
C ARG A 99 15.25 1.26 1.61
N GLN A 100 15.10 1.60 0.33
CA GLN A 100 14.90 2.94 -0.16
C GLN A 100 13.41 3.28 -0.32
N GLY A 101 12.54 2.27 -0.18
CA GLY A 101 11.12 2.35 -0.50
C GLY A 101 10.82 2.47 -2.00
N ALA A 102 11.80 2.32 -2.89
CA ALA A 102 11.68 2.67 -4.30
C ALA A 102 11.13 1.54 -5.19
N GLY A 103 11.16 0.28 -4.71
CA GLY A 103 10.67 -0.89 -5.43
C GLY A 103 9.73 -1.73 -4.56
N TYR A 104 8.53 -2.00 -5.07
CA TYR A 104 7.59 -2.94 -4.46
C TYR A 104 7.74 -4.33 -5.07
N ARG A 105 7.70 -5.36 -4.22
CA ARG A 105 7.44 -6.75 -4.61
C ARG A 105 6.32 -7.24 -3.70
N LEU A 106 5.09 -7.01 -4.13
CA LEU A 106 3.92 -7.32 -3.33
C LEU A 106 3.70 -8.83 -3.37
N ALA A 107 3.70 -9.47 -2.19
CA ALA A 107 3.47 -10.90 -2.06
C ALA A 107 2.12 -11.07 -1.38
N TYR A 108 1.06 -11.23 -2.18
CA TYR A 108 -0.28 -11.50 -1.66
C TYR A 108 -0.65 -12.97 -1.70
N SER A 109 -1.36 -13.40 -0.65
CA SER A 109 -2.06 -14.68 -0.47
C SER A 109 -3.28 -14.79 -1.36
#